data_AF-A0A401GVA1-F1
#
_entry.id   AF-A0A401GVA1-F1
#
_cell.length_a   1.000
_cell.length_b   1.000
_cell.length_c   1.000
_cell.angle_alpha   90.00
_cell.angle_beta   90.00
_cell.angle_gamma   90.00
#
_symmetry.space_group_name_H-M   'P 1'
#
loop_
_entity.id
_entity.type
_entity.pdbx_description
1 polymer ?
#
loop_
_entity_poly.entity_id
_entity_poly.type
_entity_poly.pdbx_seq_one_letter_code
_entity_poly.pdbx_strand_id
1 'polypeptide(L)'
;MFVPDLMHEFELGVWKAIFTHLLRILYAVGEDAIQKFDERFRKVPTFGRDTIQRSSTNVSAMKKLAARDFEDILQCCIPVFEGLIPSKKYNNIVLDLLFELANWHAHTKLCLHTEHTLQVFERAMTTLGAAVHHFRKTVCSAFATRELPKETAARGRRKATLVTRTGGHGRPSLNAVDPK
;
A
#
# COMPACT_ATOMS: atom_id res chain seq x y z
N MET A 1 -6.04 18.22 -21.27
CA MET A 1 -5.65 18.19 -19.85
C MET A 1 -6.40 17.03 -19.25
N PHE A 2 -5.72 15.92 -18.90
CA PHE A 2 -6.40 14.78 -18.27
C PHE A 2 -6.84 15.21 -16.88
N VAL A 3 -8.13 15.06 -16.58
CA VAL A 3 -8.65 15.26 -15.24
C VAL A 3 -7.92 14.26 -14.33
N PRO A 4 -7.32 14.69 -13.21
CA PRO A 4 -6.77 13.81 -12.19
C PRO A 4 -7.74 12.66 -11.87
N ASP A 5 -7.33 11.42 -12.14
CA ASP A 5 -8.15 10.24 -11.85
C ASP A 5 -7.80 9.73 -10.45
N LEU A 6 -8.81 9.73 -9.56
CA LEU A 6 -8.75 9.27 -8.18
C LEU A 6 -8.13 7.87 -8.07
N MET A 7 -8.42 6.98 -9.04
CA MET A 7 -7.88 5.61 -9.04
C MET A 7 -6.35 5.59 -9.15
N HIS A 8 -5.78 6.46 -9.97
CA HIS A 8 -4.35 6.49 -10.21
C HIS A 8 -3.59 7.27 -9.13
N GLU A 9 -4.13 8.41 -8.71
CA GLU A 9 -3.42 9.30 -7.78
C GLU A 9 -3.55 8.84 -6.33
N PHE A 10 -4.75 8.45 -5.92
CA PHE A 10 -4.99 8.03 -4.55
C PHE A 10 -4.87 6.52 -4.37
N GLU A 11 -5.65 5.71 -5.10
CA GLU A 11 -5.72 4.26 -4.82
C GLU A 11 -4.37 3.58 -5.12
N LEU A 12 -3.79 3.84 -6.30
CA LEU A 12 -2.47 3.31 -6.68
C LEU A 12 -1.29 4.12 -6.14
N GLY A 13 -1.49 5.39 -5.77
CA GLY A 13 -0.46 6.26 -5.24
C GLY A 13 -0.41 6.26 -3.72
N VAL A 14 -1.21 7.13 -3.10
CA VAL A 14 -1.19 7.38 -1.65
C VAL A 14 -1.58 6.14 -0.85
N TRP A 15 -2.73 5.55 -1.15
CA TRP A 15 -3.26 4.43 -0.40
C TRP A 15 -2.34 3.21 -0.48
N LYS A 16 -1.92 2.82 -1.68
CA LYS A 16 -0.95 1.74 -1.86
C LYS A 16 0.34 1.95 -1.06
N ALA A 17 0.86 3.17 -0.99
CA ALA A 17 2.05 3.48 -0.21
C ALA A 17 1.82 3.29 1.30
N ILE A 18 0.71 3.82 1.82
CA ILE A 18 0.32 3.66 3.23
C ILE A 18 0.07 2.17 3.54
N PHE A 19 -0.69 1.48 2.71
CA PHE A 19 -0.98 0.06 2.85
C PHE A 19 0.28 -0.80 2.87
N THR A 20 1.23 -0.53 1.96
CA THR A 20 2.54 -1.20 1.96
C THR A 20 3.26 -0.99 3.30
N HIS A 21 3.21 0.22 3.85
CA HIS A 21 3.84 0.51 5.13
C HIS A 21 3.13 -0.18 6.31
N LEU A 22 1.80 -0.25 6.30
CA LEU A 22 1.03 -1.02 7.29
C LEU A 22 1.43 -2.50 7.26
N LEU A 23 1.58 -3.10 6.08
CA LEU A 23 2.09 -4.48 5.97
C LEU A 23 3.50 -4.61 6.56
N ARG A 24 4.41 -3.66 6.30
CA ARG A 24 5.76 -3.68 6.91
C ARG A 24 5.70 -3.59 8.43
N ILE A 25 4.76 -2.83 9.00
CA ILE A 25 4.53 -2.77 10.44
C ILE A 25 4.06 -4.13 10.95
N LEU A 26 3.12 -4.79 10.28
CA LEU A 26 2.67 -6.14 10.66
C LEU A 26 3.82 -7.16 10.62
N TYR A 27 4.71 -7.08 9.63
CA TYR A 27 5.93 -7.89 9.60
C TYR A 27 6.89 -7.57 10.76
N ALA A 28 6.96 -6.31 11.20
CA ALA A 28 7.79 -5.90 12.34
C ALA A 28 7.18 -6.28 13.70
N VAL A 29 5.85 -6.31 13.80
CA VAL A 29 5.13 -6.90 14.94
C VAL A 29 5.47 -8.38 15.07
N GLY A 30 5.57 -9.09 13.94
CA GLY A 30 5.96 -10.49 13.89
C GLY A 30 4.82 -11.44 14.22
N GLU A 31 5.17 -12.62 14.73
CA GLU A 31 4.24 -13.72 15.04
C GLU A 31 3.39 -14.11 13.82
N ASP A 32 2.08 -14.31 14.04
CA ASP A 32 1.09 -14.67 13.03
C ASP A 32 0.28 -13.45 12.53
N ALA A 33 0.78 -12.21 12.72
CA ALA A 33 0.01 -11.01 12.39
C ALA A 33 -0.38 -10.94 10.90
N ILE A 34 0.52 -11.31 9.99
CA ILE A 34 0.25 -11.35 8.54
C ILE A 34 -0.71 -12.49 8.18
N GLN A 35 -0.59 -13.64 8.85
CA GLN A 35 -1.44 -14.81 8.64
C GLN A 35 -2.87 -14.50 9.09
N LYS A 36 -3.02 -13.92 10.28
CA LYS A 36 -4.31 -13.43 10.82
C LYS A 36 -4.90 -12.34 9.93
N PHE A 37 -4.07 -11.43 9.41
CA PHE A 37 -4.50 -10.42 8.44
C PHE A 37 -5.12 -11.05 7.18
N ASP A 38 -4.40 -11.98 6.54
CA ASP A 38 -4.90 -12.66 5.35
C ASP A 38 -6.13 -13.53 5.64
N GLU A 39 -6.16 -14.21 6.79
CA GLU A 39 -7.33 -14.98 7.24
C GLU A 39 -8.57 -14.11 7.44
N ARG A 40 -8.41 -12.92 8.04
CA ARG A 40 -9.51 -11.97 8.24
C ARG A 40 -10.03 -11.44 6.90
N PHE A 41 -9.14 -11.11 5.95
CA PHE A 41 -9.56 -10.72 4.60
C PHE A 41 -10.34 -11.81 3.88
N ARG A 42 -9.96 -13.08 4.02
CA ARG A 42 -10.73 -14.21 3.44
C ARG A 42 -12.12 -14.39 4.06
N LYS A 43 -12.31 -13.92 5.31
CA LYS A 43 -13.59 -13.97 6.03
C LYS A 43 -14.50 -12.78 5.71
N VAL A 44 -14.00 -11.74 5.04
CA VAL A 44 -14.84 -10.61 4.62
C VAL A 44 -15.91 -11.14 3.66
N PRO A 45 -17.20 -10.95 3.96
CA PRO A 45 -18.27 -11.38 3.07
C PRO A 45 -18.26 -10.54 1.81
N THR A 46 -18.70 -11.14 0.70
CA THR A 46 -18.94 -10.39 -0.54
C THR A 46 -20.12 -9.44 -0.34
N PHE A 47 -20.02 -8.24 -0.90
CA PHE A 47 -21.10 -7.24 -0.84
C PHE A 47 -21.34 -6.64 -2.22
N GLY A 48 -22.62 -6.51 -2.59
CA GLY A 48 -23.00 -6.14 -3.95
C GLY A 48 -22.64 -7.21 -4.98
N ARG A 49 -23.05 -6.98 -6.24
CA ARG A 49 -22.73 -7.90 -7.34
C ARG A 49 -21.27 -7.79 -7.77
N ASP A 50 -20.69 -6.60 -7.65
CA ASP A 50 -19.34 -6.26 -8.12
C ASP A 50 -18.57 -5.30 -7.18
N THR A 51 -19.06 -5.02 -5.97
CA THR A 51 -18.53 -3.94 -5.10
C THR A 51 -17.47 -4.41 -4.11
N ILE A 52 -17.71 -5.53 -3.41
CA ILE A 52 -16.71 -6.14 -2.53
C ILE A 52 -16.59 -7.61 -2.93
N GLN A 53 -15.46 -7.94 -3.54
CA GLN A 53 -15.19 -9.30 -4.00
C GLN A 53 -14.42 -10.10 -2.95
N ARG A 54 -14.62 -11.43 -2.97
CA ARG A 54 -13.91 -12.33 -2.07
C ARG A 54 -12.42 -12.33 -2.41
N SER A 55 -11.58 -12.01 -1.43
CA SER A 55 -10.13 -12.14 -1.57
C SER A 55 -9.73 -13.63 -1.57
N SER A 56 -9.60 -14.23 -2.76
CA SER A 56 -9.20 -15.63 -2.93
C SER A 56 -7.69 -15.86 -2.71
N THR A 57 -6.90 -14.80 -2.81
CA THR A 57 -5.44 -14.81 -2.62
C THR A 57 -5.03 -13.95 -1.44
N ASN A 58 -3.83 -14.17 -0.92
CA ASN A 58 -3.30 -13.37 0.20
C ASN A 58 -3.16 -11.91 -0.21
N VAL A 59 -3.94 -11.05 0.45
CA VAL A 59 -3.92 -9.60 0.23
C VAL A 59 -2.55 -9.02 0.58
N SER A 60 -1.90 -9.58 1.61
CA SER A 60 -0.53 -9.21 2.03
C SER A 60 0.52 -9.39 0.93
N ALA A 61 0.30 -10.31 -0.02
CA ALA A 61 1.23 -10.57 -1.11
C ALA A 61 1.17 -9.48 -2.21
N MET A 62 0.06 -8.74 -2.29
CA MET A 62 -0.19 -7.67 -3.25
C MET A 62 0.13 -8.09 -4.69
N LYS A 63 -0.25 -9.31 -5.10
CA LYS A 63 0.05 -9.86 -6.42
C LYS A 63 -1.08 -9.53 -7.39
N LYS A 64 -0.73 -8.95 -8.55
CA LYS A 64 -1.66 -8.66 -9.67
C LYS A 64 -2.89 -7.81 -9.26
N LEU A 65 -2.74 -6.91 -8.28
CA LEU A 65 -3.80 -6.00 -7.87
C LEU A 65 -3.92 -4.81 -8.83
N ALA A 66 -5.14 -4.55 -9.30
CA ALA A 66 -5.55 -3.35 -10.00
C ALA A 66 -6.02 -2.25 -9.01
N ALA A 67 -6.28 -1.04 -9.50
CA ALA A 67 -6.74 0.08 -8.67
C ALA A 67 -8.03 -0.25 -7.88
N ARG A 68 -9.00 -0.89 -8.56
CA ARG A 68 -10.23 -1.38 -7.92
C ARG A 68 -9.98 -2.31 -6.74
N ASP A 69 -8.98 -3.20 -6.82
CA ASP A 69 -8.69 -4.07 -5.67
C ASP A 69 -8.19 -3.25 -4.48
N PHE A 70 -7.44 -2.18 -4.71
CA PHE A 70 -7.00 -1.26 -3.64
C PHE A 70 -8.16 -0.50 -3.02
N GLU A 71 -9.16 -0.10 -3.81
CA GLU A 71 -10.43 0.46 -3.33
C GLU A 71 -11.14 -0.50 -2.37
N ASP A 72 -11.39 -1.74 -2.82
CA ASP A 72 -12.07 -2.76 -2.01
C ASP A 72 -11.32 -3.06 -0.71
N ILE A 73 -9.97 -3.13 -0.79
CA ILE A 73 -9.11 -3.32 0.38
C ILE A 73 -9.27 -2.16 1.37
N LEU A 74 -9.32 -0.91 0.91
CA LEU A 74 -9.51 0.25 1.79
C LEU A 74 -10.86 0.18 2.52
N GLN A 75 -11.93 -0.13 1.79
CA GLN A 75 -13.29 -0.21 2.34
C GLN A 75 -13.42 -1.30 3.42
N CYS A 76 -12.69 -2.42 3.26
CA CYS A 76 -12.75 -3.55 4.19
C CYS A 76 -11.66 -3.55 5.26
N CYS A 77 -10.78 -2.54 5.26
CA CYS A 77 -9.53 -2.54 6.00
C CYS A 77 -9.72 -2.49 7.52
N ILE A 78 -10.62 -1.63 7.99
CA ILE A 78 -10.83 -1.30 9.40
C ILE A 78 -11.08 -2.57 10.26
N PRO A 79 -12.10 -3.41 9.96
CA PRO A 79 -12.36 -4.61 10.76
C PRO A 79 -11.23 -5.65 10.65
N VAL A 80 -10.43 -5.61 9.58
CA VAL A 80 -9.30 -6.53 9.42
C VAL A 80 -8.14 -6.15 10.34
N PHE A 81 -7.84 -4.85 10.47
CA PHE A 81 -6.75 -4.36 11.31
C PHE A 81 -7.10 -4.29 12.79
N GLU A 82 -8.38 -4.31 13.15
CA GLU A 82 -8.82 -4.13 14.53
C GLU A 82 -8.24 -5.19 15.49
N GLY A 83 -7.44 -4.74 16.46
CA GLY A 83 -6.81 -5.60 17.45
C GLY A 83 -5.68 -6.47 16.88
N LEU A 84 -5.18 -6.14 15.68
CA LEU A 84 -4.08 -6.86 15.04
C LEU A 84 -2.71 -6.40 15.55
N ILE A 85 -2.61 -5.14 15.99
CA ILE A 85 -1.39 -4.58 16.59
C ILE A 85 -1.50 -4.70 18.12
N PRO A 86 -0.55 -5.36 18.81
CA PRO A 86 -0.66 -5.65 20.25
C PRO A 86 -0.80 -4.42 21.14
N SER A 87 -0.17 -3.31 20.76
CA SER A 87 -0.30 -2.04 21.48
C SER A 87 -1.63 -1.38 21.14
N LYS A 88 -2.55 -1.33 22.11
CA LYS A 88 -3.85 -0.64 21.97
C LYS A 88 -3.70 0.80 21.47
N LYS A 89 -2.67 1.51 21.94
CA LYS A 89 -2.36 2.88 21.49
C LYS A 89 -2.05 2.93 20.00
N TYR A 90 -1.17 2.07 19.50
CA TYR A 90 -0.78 2.07 18.09
C TYR A 90 -1.90 1.53 17.19
N ASN A 91 -2.63 0.53 17.67
CA ASN A 91 -3.80 0.00 16.99
C ASN A 91 -4.85 1.10 16.75
N ASN A 92 -5.19 1.88 17.77
CA ASN A 92 -6.16 2.97 17.63
C ASN A 92 -5.72 4.00 16.59
N ILE A 93 -4.45 4.42 16.62
CA ILE A 93 -3.91 5.38 15.64
C ILE A 93 -3.99 4.83 14.21
N VAL A 94 -3.75 3.54 14.02
CA VAL A 94 -3.90 2.89 12.70
C VAL A 94 -5.36 2.85 12.28
N LEU A 95 -6.29 2.51 13.17
CA LEU A 95 -7.72 2.49 12.87
C LEU A 95 -8.25 3.89 12.56
N ASP A 96 -7.83 4.92 13.30
CA ASP A 96 -8.16 6.32 13.04
C ASP A 96 -7.65 6.76 11.66
N LEU A 97 -6.41 6.40 11.30
CA LEU A 97 -5.87 6.67 9.97
C LEU A 97 -6.69 5.98 8.86
N LEU A 98 -7.05 4.71 9.05
CA LEU A 98 -7.84 3.96 8.08
C LEU A 98 -9.24 4.55 7.92
N PHE A 99 -9.84 5.02 9.02
CA PHE A 99 -11.10 5.73 9.00
C PHE A 99 -11.01 7.04 8.21
N GLU A 100 -10.00 7.87 8.47
CA GLU A 100 -9.83 9.15 7.75
C GLU A 100 -9.58 8.94 6.25
N LEU A 101 -8.81 7.90 5.88
CA LEU A 101 -8.60 7.52 4.47
C LEU A 101 -9.91 7.10 3.80
N ALA A 102 -10.71 6.25 4.46
CA ALA A 102 -12.00 5.79 3.95
C ALA A 102 -13.02 6.94 3.87
N ASN A 103 -13.03 7.84 4.86
CA ASN A 103 -13.90 9.01 4.90
C ASN A 103 -13.60 9.97 3.74
N TRP A 104 -12.31 10.30 3.54
CA TRP A 104 -11.89 11.12 2.40
C TRP A 104 -12.21 10.45 1.06
N HIS A 105 -11.99 9.14 0.94
CA HIS A 105 -12.33 8.38 -0.27
C HIS A 105 -13.84 8.38 -0.55
N ALA A 106 -14.68 8.24 0.48
CA ALA A 106 -16.13 8.35 0.33
C ALA A 106 -16.54 9.74 -0.20
N HIS A 107 -15.96 10.83 0.34
CA HIS A 107 -16.26 12.19 -0.13
C HIS A 107 -15.84 12.41 -1.59
N THR A 108 -14.69 11.89 -2.01
CA THR A 108 -14.28 11.98 -3.42
C THR A 108 -15.22 11.20 -4.34
N LYS A 109 -15.66 10.01 -3.93
CA LYS A 109 -16.60 9.18 -4.72
C LYS A 109 -18.00 9.76 -4.83
N LEU A 110 -18.45 10.56 -3.86
CA LEU A 110 -19.75 11.23 -3.94
C LEU A 110 -19.83 12.21 -5.12
N CYS A 111 -18.71 12.84 -5.51
CA CYS A 111 -18.65 13.84 -6.60
C CYS A 111 -19.72 14.96 -6.45
N LEU A 112 -20.12 15.27 -5.21
CA LEU A 112 -21.09 16.31 -4.91
C LEU A 112 -20.36 17.63 -4.65
N HIS A 113 -20.50 18.58 -5.57
CA HIS A 113 -19.80 19.88 -5.52
C HIS A 113 -20.74 21.03 -5.12
N THR A 114 -21.44 20.86 -4.00
CA THR A 114 -22.15 21.97 -3.34
C THR A 114 -21.21 22.70 -2.40
N GLU A 115 -21.49 23.97 -2.08
CA GLU A 115 -20.71 24.76 -1.12
C GLU A 115 -20.49 24.01 0.21
N HIS A 116 -21.56 23.42 0.75
CA HIS A 116 -21.50 22.65 1.99
C HIS A 116 -20.63 21.40 1.86
N THR A 117 -20.79 20.60 0.79
CA THR A 117 -20.01 19.37 0.60
C THR A 117 -18.54 19.65 0.31
N LEU A 118 -18.20 20.76 -0.36
CA LEU A 118 -16.82 21.21 -0.53
C LEU A 118 -16.17 21.56 0.82
N GLN A 119 -16.88 22.29 1.70
CA GLN A 119 -16.38 22.58 3.04
C GLN A 119 -16.16 21.31 3.88
N VAL A 120 -17.05 20.32 3.78
CA VAL A 120 -16.85 19.01 4.42
C VAL A 120 -15.63 18.31 3.85
N PHE A 121 -15.44 18.35 2.52
CA PHE A 121 -14.32 17.70 1.85
C PHE A 121 -12.97 18.33 2.22
N GLU A 122 -12.89 19.66 2.31
CA GLU A 122 -11.69 20.38 2.78
C GLU A 122 -11.33 20.04 4.23
N ARG A 123 -12.34 19.91 5.10
CA ARG A 123 -12.14 19.46 6.48
C ARG A 123 -11.60 18.02 6.51
N ALA A 124 -12.19 17.12 5.73
CA ALA A 124 -11.72 15.74 5.62
C ALA A 124 -10.27 15.64 5.11
N MET A 125 -9.86 16.51 4.19
CA MET A 125 -8.47 16.58 3.73
C MET A 125 -7.53 17.05 4.84
N THR A 126 -7.97 18.00 5.66
CA THR A 126 -7.19 18.53 6.79
C THR A 126 -7.03 17.48 7.90
N THR A 127 -8.10 16.77 8.26
CA THR A 127 -8.05 15.69 9.26
C THR A 127 -7.24 14.50 8.79
N LEU A 128 -7.37 14.11 7.52
CA LEU A 128 -6.53 13.08 6.91
C LEU A 128 -5.05 13.45 6.97
N GLY A 129 -4.68 14.68 6.61
CA GLY A 129 -3.31 15.16 6.71
C GLY A 129 -2.76 15.06 8.14
N ALA A 130 -3.54 15.51 9.12
CA ALA A 130 -3.20 15.40 10.53
C ALA A 130 -3.02 13.95 10.98
N ALA A 131 -3.90 13.04 10.58
CA ALA A 131 -3.83 11.61 10.89
C ALA A 131 -2.57 10.95 10.29
N VAL A 132 -2.26 11.23 9.02
CA VAL A 132 -1.03 10.75 8.37
C VAL A 132 0.22 11.25 9.10
N HIS A 133 0.26 12.53 9.46
CA HIS A 133 1.37 13.10 10.23
C HIS A 133 1.50 12.47 11.61
N HIS A 134 0.38 12.26 12.31
CA HIS A 134 0.35 11.63 13.63
C HIS A 134 0.84 10.18 13.56
N PHE A 135 0.32 9.38 12.62
CA PHE A 135 0.75 8.02 12.35
C PHE A 135 2.25 7.95 12.07
N ARG A 136 2.78 8.81 11.19
CA ARG A 136 4.21 8.89 10.89
C ARG A 136 5.05 9.19 12.13
N LYS A 137 4.62 10.15 12.95
CA LYS A 137 5.38 10.59 14.12
C LYS A 137 5.39 9.56 15.25
N THR A 138 4.30 8.80 15.40
CA THR A 138 4.08 7.96 16.60
C THR A 138 4.21 6.47 16.34
N VAL A 139 3.63 5.96 15.25
CA VAL A 139 3.63 4.54 14.92
C VAL A 139 4.87 4.19 14.13
N CYS A 140 5.16 4.91 13.04
CA CYS A 140 6.32 4.60 12.19
C CYS A 140 7.66 4.76 12.93
N SER A 141 7.73 5.62 13.95
CA SER A 141 8.92 5.78 14.80
C SER A 141 9.09 4.66 15.83
N ALA A 142 8.00 3.97 16.19
CA ALA A 142 8.01 2.90 17.17
C ALA A 142 8.38 1.53 16.57
N PHE A 143 8.15 1.33 15.26
CA PHE A 143 8.41 0.06 14.58
C PHE A 143 9.62 0.15 13.65
N ALA A 144 10.61 -0.73 13.85
CA ALA A 144 11.75 -0.86 12.97
C ALA A 144 11.36 -1.64 11.69
N THR A 145 10.65 -0.97 10.77
CA THR A 145 10.17 -1.60 9.54
C THR A 145 11.32 -1.91 8.58
N ARG A 146 11.28 -3.09 7.96
CA ARG A 146 12.16 -3.47 6.84
C ARG A 146 11.35 -3.60 5.55
N GLU A 147 12.06 -3.64 4.43
CA GLU A 147 11.43 -3.95 3.14
C GLU A 147 10.73 -5.31 3.18
N LEU A 148 9.56 -5.39 2.57
CA LEU A 148 8.82 -6.64 2.42
C LEU A 148 9.66 -7.65 1.60
N PRO A 149 9.43 -8.98 1.77
CA PRO A 149 10.14 -9.99 0.98
C PRO A 149 10.08 -9.74 -0.53
N LYS A 150 8.94 -9.24 -1.03
CA LYS A 150 8.73 -8.88 -2.43
C LYS A 150 9.59 -7.69 -2.87
N GLU A 151 9.71 -6.66 -2.03
CA GLU A 151 10.52 -5.47 -2.29
C GLU A 151 12.00 -5.85 -2.33
N THR A 152 12.44 -6.65 -1.37
CA THR A 152 13.81 -7.19 -1.33
C THR A 152 14.12 -8.02 -2.57
N ALA A 153 13.22 -8.90 -2.99
CA ALA A 153 13.39 -9.69 -4.22
C ALA A 153 13.43 -8.80 -5.47
N ALA A 154 12.61 -7.75 -5.55
CA ALA A 154 12.63 -6.80 -6.66
C ALA A 154 13.95 -6.00 -6.72
N ARG A 155 14.46 -5.55 -5.57
CA ARG A 155 15.76 -4.90 -5.45
C ARG A 155 16.90 -5.81 -5.89
N GLY A 156 16.87 -7.07 -5.48
CA GLY A 156 17.83 -8.09 -5.92
C GLY A 156 17.86 -8.27 -7.44
N ARG A 157 16.68 -8.37 -8.08
CA ARG A 157 16.57 -8.44 -9.54
C ARG A 157 17.15 -7.22 -10.23
N ARG A 158 16.83 -6.00 -9.75
CA ARG A 158 17.38 -4.75 -10.31
C ARG A 158 18.90 -4.69 -10.20
N LYS A 159 19.46 -5.11 -9.05
CA LYS A 159 20.92 -5.17 -8.85
C LYS A 159 21.57 -6.16 -9.82
N ALA A 160 20.98 -7.34 -10.00
CA ALA A 160 21.48 -8.33 -10.96
C ALA A 160 21.48 -7.79 -12.40
N THR A 161 20.40 -7.11 -12.83
CA THR A 161 20.32 -6.46 -14.15
C THR A 161 21.36 -5.36 -14.33
N LEU A 162 21.65 -4.58 -13.29
CA LEU A 162 22.68 -3.54 -13.35
C LEU A 162 24.08 -4.15 -13.56
N VAL A 163 24.40 -5.22 -12.84
CA VAL A 163 25.69 -5.93 -12.96
C VAL A 163 25.86 -6.53 -14.36
N THR A 164 24.80 -7.09 -14.96
CA THR A 164 24.85 -7.61 -16.34
C THR A 164 25.09 -6.49 -17.36
N ARG A 165 24.51 -5.30 -17.13
CA ARG A 165 24.70 -4.14 -18.02
C ARG A 165 26.13 -3.56 -17.96
N THR A 166 26.77 -3.58 -16.79
CA THR A 166 28.14 -3.05 -16.62
C THR A 166 29.23 -4.02 -17.05
N GLY A 167 28.98 -5.33 -17.06
CA GLY A 167 29.95 -6.35 -17.49
C GLY A 167 30.06 -6.56 -19.02
N GLY A 168 29.16 -5.97 -19.81
CA GLY A 168 29.08 -6.17 -21.27
C GLY A 168 29.90 -5.21 -22.14
N HIS A 169 30.82 -4.41 -21.56
CA HIS A 169 31.62 -3.41 -22.30
C HIS A 169 33.10 -3.79 -22.52
N GLY A 170 33.47 -5.05 -22.33
CA GLY A 170 34.77 -5.57 -22.80
C GLY A 170 34.70 -5.98 -24.27
N ARG A 171 35.12 -5.11 -25.19
CA ARG A 171 35.38 -5.50 -26.60
C ARG A 171 36.46 -6.59 -26.62
N PRO A 172 36.28 -7.72 -27.33
CA PRO A 172 37.40 -8.62 -27.60
C PRO A 172 38.37 -7.89 -28.54
N SER A 173 39.62 -7.72 -28.09
CA SER A 173 40.73 -7.37 -28.97
C SER A 173 40.88 -8.49 -30.00
N LEU A 174 40.66 -8.16 -31.27
CA LEU A 174 41.02 -9.01 -32.40
C LEU A 174 42.54 -9.16 -32.39
N ASN A 175 43.03 -10.29 -31.91
CA ASN A 175 44.45 -10.61 -31.92
C ASN A 175 44.98 -10.62 -33.36
N ALA A 176 46.17 -10.05 -33.47
CA ALA A 176 46.94 -9.88 -34.69
C ALA A 176 47.14 -11.19 -35.45
N VAL A 177 47.04 -11.06 -36.77
CA VAL A 177 47.58 -12.01 -37.75
C VAL A 177 49.10 -11.95 -37.61
N ASP A 178 49.74 -13.08 -37.30
CA ASP A 178 51.18 -13.24 -37.50
C ASP A 178 51.47 -14.30 -38.59
N PRO A 179 52.52 -14.10 -39.41
CA PRO A 179 52.76 -14.85 -40.63
C PRO A 179 53.88 -15.89 -40.53
N LYS A 180 53.72 -16.96 -41.33
CA LYS A 180 54.66 -18.03 -41.74
C LYS A 180 55.02 -19.09 -40.69
#